data_AF-A0A8J2QRX3-F1
#
_entry.id   AF-A0A8J2QRX3-F1
#
_cell.length_a   1.000
_cell.length_b   1.000
_cell.length_c   1.000
_cell.angle_alpha   90.00
_cell.angle_beta   90.00
_cell.angle_gamma   90.00
#
_symmetry.space_group_name_H-M   'P 1'
#
loop_
_entity.id
_entity.type
_entity.pdbx_description
1 polymer ?
#
loop_
_entity_poly.entity_id
_entity_poly.type
_entity_poly.pdbx_seq_one_letter_code
_entity_poly.pdbx_strand_id
1 'polypeptide(L)'
;MRAPTVLIALLGFLPQDRSLTVAQIIIICDLANIMFYFQVLSSGSFELRIKSFTNSLGRLSSGQCCDGSNSEQCVAPCRTKFRVCLKIYQANIDTTSPCTFGDITTPVLGGNSLDVPNLNVEGFTNPIVFPFDFTWPGTFSLIVEAWHDTNDTSRSDDTLIARMTKQSIADVGGPWNDEEQRWGGMSGVHLKLSYRVTCSPHYYGPGCEVLCRPRDDSFGHYTCSSTGEIVCKPGWTGDYCSKRTYYIKQSQSTFNYN
;
A
#
# COMPACT_ATOMS: atom_id res chain seq x y z
N MET A 1 -1.67 7.90 -7.48
CA MET A 1 -1.53 8.05 -8.94
C MET A 1 -0.72 9.31 -9.24
N ARG A 2 0.60 9.18 -9.38
CA ARG A 2 1.45 10.12 -10.10
C ARG A 2 2.46 9.26 -10.85
N ALA A 3 2.74 9.61 -12.11
CA ALA A 3 3.78 8.97 -12.89
C ALA A 3 5.11 9.02 -12.09
N PRO A 4 5.95 7.98 -12.15
CA PRO A 4 7.24 8.03 -11.47
C PRO A 4 8.06 9.19 -12.05
N THR A 5 8.73 9.93 -11.16
CA THR A 5 9.49 11.18 -11.37
C THR A 5 10.57 11.10 -12.47
N VAL A 6 10.79 9.92 -13.04
CA VAL A 6 11.60 9.67 -14.25
C VAL A 6 11.02 10.36 -15.49
N LEU A 7 9.72 10.65 -15.53
CA LEU A 7 9.04 11.25 -16.69
C LEU A 7 9.45 12.72 -16.95
N ILE A 8 9.83 13.50 -15.93
CA ILE A 8 10.18 14.92 -16.12
C ILE A 8 11.62 15.08 -16.61
N ALA A 9 12.53 14.18 -16.22
CA ALA A 9 13.94 14.26 -16.62
C ALA A 9 14.17 13.87 -18.09
N LEU A 10 13.35 12.98 -18.66
CA LEU A 10 13.50 12.54 -20.06
C LEU A 10 12.80 13.45 -21.08
N LEU A 11 11.81 14.25 -20.66
CA LEU A 11 11.17 15.25 -21.52
C LEU A 11 11.99 16.56 -21.64
N GLY A 12 12.94 16.79 -20.73
CA GLY A 12 13.83 17.98 -20.74
C GLY A 12 14.92 17.97 -21.82
N PHE A 13 15.08 16.85 -22.55
CA PHE A 13 16.05 16.71 -23.66
C PHE A 13 15.41 16.76 -25.04
N LEU A 14 14.13 17.14 -25.16
CA LEU A 14 13.52 17.39 -26.46
C LEU A 14 13.79 18.84 -26.88
N PRO A 15 14.62 19.08 -27.92
CA PRO A 15 14.84 20.41 -28.43
C PRO A 15 13.52 20.96 -28.99
N GLN A 16 13.16 22.17 -28.57
CA GLN A 16 11.83 22.75 -28.68
C GLN A 16 11.38 23.11 -30.12
N ASP A 17 12.10 22.69 -31.16
CA ASP A 17 11.85 23.13 -32.55
C ASP A 17 12.31 22.15 -33.65
N ARG A 18 12.27 20.82 -33.46
CA ARG A 18 12.52 19.87 -34.57
C ARG A 18 11.54 18.71 -34.58
N SER A 19 11.01 18.42 -35.77
CA SER A 19 10.26 17.21 -36.09
C SER A 19 11.00 15.97 -35.57
N LEU A 20 10.34 15.18 -34.72
CA LEU A 20 10.86 13.94 -34.16
C LEU A 20 11.33 13.00 -35.28
N THR A 21 12.56 12.51 -35.18
CA THR A 21 13.09 11.53 -36.13
C THR A 21 12.49 10.15 -35.87
N VAL A 22 12.45 9.29 -36.89
CA VAL A 22 11.92 7.91 -36.78
C VAL A 22 12.62 7.13 -35.65
N ALA A 23 13.92 7.35 -35.44
CA ALA A 23 14.67 6.73 -34.35
C ALA A 23 14.18 7.17 -32.95
N GLN A 24 13.81 8.44 -32.77
CA GLN A 24 13.25 8.94 -31.51
C GLN A 24 11.86 8.36 -31.23
N ILE A 25 11.03 8.15 -32.25
CA ILE A 25 9.72 7.52 -32.11
C ILE A 25 9.87 6.05 -31.70
N ILE A 26 10.81 5.31 -32.32
CA ILE A 26 11.09 3.92 -31.99
C ILE A 26 11.56 3.79 -30.53
N ILE A 27 12.49 4.64 -30.08
CA ILE A 27 12.96 4.64 -28.68
C ILE A 27 11.82 4.95 -27.70
N ILE A 28 10.94 5.91 -28.01
CA ILE A 28 9.78 6.22 -27.16
C ILE A 28 8.82 5.02 -27.12
N CYS A 29 8.56 4.37 -28.25
CA CYS A 29 7.71 3.17 -28.31
C CYS A 29 8.33 1.98 -27.58
N ASP A 30 9.63 1.74 -27.70
CA ASP A 30 10.33 0.66 -27.02
C ASP A 30 10.37 0.90 -25.51
N LEU A 31 10.66 2.13 -25.07
CA LEU A 31 10.58 2.51 -23.66
C LEU A 31 9.14 2.40 -23.12
N ALA A 32 8.13 2.78 -23.91
CA ALA A 32 6.73 2.58 -23.53
C ALA A 32 6.36 1.09 -23.41
N ASN A 33 6.84 0.23 -24.32
CA ASN A 33 6.65 -1.22 -24.26
C ASN A 33 7.39 -1.85 -23.07
N ILE A 34 8.62 -1.41 -22.77
CA ILE A 34 9.38 -1.85 -21.59
C ILE A 34 8.67 -1.41 -20.30
N MET A 35 8.12 -0.19 -20.27
CA MET A 35 7.30 0.30 -19.14
C MET A 35 5.97 -0.46 -18.98
N PHE A 36 5.41 -1.00 -20.06
CA PHE A 36 4.26 -1.91 -20.00
C PHE A 36 4.63 -3.31 -19.48
N TYR A 37 5.87 -3.76 -19.68
CA TYR A 37 6.37 -5.06 -19.23
C TYR A 37 6.62 -5.14 -17.71
N PHE A 38 6.86 -4.01 -17.03
CA PHE A 38 7.16 -3.94 -15.59
C PHE A 38 5.97 -3.54 -14.72
N GLN A 39 4.77 -4.04 -14.99
CA GLN A 39 3.73 -4.02 -13.97
C GLN A 39 3.96 -5.19 -13.01
N VAL A 40 4.52 -4.90 -11.83
CA VAL A 40 4.45 -5.85 -10.71
C VAL A 40 2.97 -6.04 -10.41
N LEU A 41 2.41 -7.19 -10.82
CA LEU A 41 1.02 -7.53 -10.55
C LEU A 41 0.90 -7.83 -9.06
N SER A 42 0.55 -6.81 -8.29
CA SER A 42 0.22 -6.96 -6.88
C SER A 42 -1.15 -7.62 -6.74
N SER A 43 -1.24 -8.65 -5.88
CA SER A 43 -2.49 -9.32 -5.53
C SER A 43 -3.32 -8.52 -4.53
N GLY A 44 -2.67 -7.75 -3.67
CA GLY A 44 -3.31 -6.83 -2.74
C GLY A 44 -2.33 -5.88 -2.06
N SER A 45 -2.85 -5.04 -1.16
CA SER A 45 -2.04 -4.05 -0.46
C SER A 45 -2.42 -3.92 1.01
N PHE A 46 -1.40 -3.72 1.85
CA PHE A 46 -1.57 -3.20 3.19
C PHE A 46 -1.47 -1.67 3.12
N GLU A 47 -2.52 -0.98 3.55
CA GLU A 47 -2.61 0.47 3.53
C GLU A 47 -2.52 1.02 4.95
N LEU A 48 -1.64 2.00 5.19
CA LEU A 48 -1.52 2.70 6.48
C LEU A 48 -1.73 4.19 6.28
N ARG A 49 -2.65 4.77 7.05
CA ARG A 49 -2.86 6.22 7.12
C ARG A 49 -2.30 6.76 8.42
N ILE A 50 -1.38 7.71 8.33
CA ILE A 50 -1.05 8.53 9.48
C ILE A 50 -2.13 9.62 9.55
N LYS A 51 -2.79 9.77 10.70
CA LYS A 51 -3.86 10.77 10.90
C LYS A 51 -3.29 12.02 11.54
N SER A 52 -2.61 11.86 12.68
CA SER A 52 -2.01 13.00 13.36
C SER A 52 -0.79 12.57 14.16
N PHE A 53 0.14 13.50 14.30
CA PHE A 53 1.28 13.34 15.20
C PHE A 53 1.45 14.62 16.01
N THR A 54 1.80 14.48 17.28
CA THR A 54 2.06 15.61 18.17
C THR A 54 3.24 15.27 19.06
N ASN A 55 4.22 16.16 19.09
CA ASN A 55 5.36 16.19 19.99
C ASN A 55 5.41 17.60 20.60
N SER A 56 4.46 17.90 21.49
CA SER A 56 4.24 19.26 22.00
C SER A 56 5.46 19.84 22.71
N LEU A 57 6.35 18.99 23.22
CA LEU A 57 7.56 19.38 23.94
C LEU A 57 8.80 19.48 23.04
N GLY A 58 8.73 19.05 21.77
CA GLY A 58 9.86 19.13 20.83
C GLY A 58 11.06 18.29 21.25
N ARG A 59 10.81 17.15 21.92
CA ARG A 59 11.86 16.29 22.49
C ARG A 59 12.05 15.01 21.69
N LEU A 60 13.27 14.50 21.75
CA LEU A 60 13.70 13.20 21.24
C LEU A 60 13.34 12.09 22.24
N SER A 61 13.47 10.83 21.83
CA SER A 61 13.29 9.68 22.72
C SER A 61 14.33 9.63 23.85
N SER A 62 15.49 10.29 23.65
CA SER A 62 16.52 10.48 24.68
C SER A 62 16.16 11.51 25.75
N GLY A 63 15.10 12.31 25.53
CA GLY A 63 14.68 13.41 26.40
C GLY A 63 15.28 14.78 26.04
N GLN A 64 16.30 14.82 25.18
CA GLN A 64 16.91 16.06 24.69
C GLN A 64 15.97 16.79 23.71
N CYS A 65 16.17 18.09 23.53
CA CYS A 65 15.47 18.85 22.50
C CYS A 65 15.99 18.48 21.11
N CYS A 66 15.16 18.67 20.08
CA CYS A 66 15.57 18.40 18.68
C CYS A 66 16.74 19.28 18.20
N ASP A 67 17.01 20.42 18.83
CA ASP A 67 18.22 21.23 18.61
C ASP A 67 19.48 20.72 19.35
N GLY A 68 19.37 19.60 20.07
CA GLY A 68 20.43 19.01 20.88
C GLY A 68 20.59 19.64 22.27
N SER A 69 19.82 20.68 22.60
CA SER A 69 19.88 21.31 23.91
C SER A 69 19.19 20.47 25.00
N ASN A 70 19.64 20.62 26.24
CA ASN A 70 19.01 20.03 27.43
C ASN A 70 18.14 21.04 28.18
N SER A 71 17.59 22.04 27.47
CA SER A 71 16.73 23.06 28.07
C SER A 71 15.43 22.46 28.60
N GLU A 72 14.84 23.06 29.64
CA GLU A 72 13.49 22.71 30.11
C GLU A 72 12.42 23.00 29.04
N GLN A 73 12.67 24.02 28.20
CA GLN A 73 11.82 24.38 27.07
C GLN A 73 12.61 24.35 25.77
N CYS A 74 12.17 23.51 24.83
CA CYS A 74 12.80 23.38 23.52
C CYS A 74 12.41 24.57 22.62
N VAL A 75 13.40 25.20 22.01
CA VAL A 75 13.21 26.43 21.23
C VAL A 75 12.96 26.11 19.77
N ALA A 76 13.72 25.18 19.20
CA ALA A 76 13.55 24.78 17.80
C ALA A 76 12.52 23.65 17.63
N PRO A 77 11.68 23.69 16.58
CA PRO A 77 10.81 22.58 16.24
C PRO A 77 11.59 21.42 15.64
N CYS A 78 11.15 20.20 15.90
CA CYS A 78 11.66 19.00 15.25
C CYS A 78 11.28 18.99 13.77
N ARG A 79 12.20 18.52 12.92
CA ARG A 79 11.92 18.15 11.52
C ARG A 79 11.49 16.69 11.45
N THR A 80 10.19 16.43 11.50
CA THR A 80 9.63 15.09 11.69
C THR A 80 9.41 14.38 10.36
N LYS A 81 10.00 13.19 10.21
CA LYS A 81 9.69 12.20 9.17
C LYS A 81 9.31 10.86 9.81
N PHE A 82 8.67 9.98 9.05
CA PHE A 82 8.23 8.68 9.55
C PHE A 82 8.91 7.54 8.81
N ARG A 83 9.26 6.48 9.54
CA ARG A 83 9.60 5.18 8.98
C ARG A 83 8.51 4.18 9.38
N VAL A 84 7.99 3.46 8.40
CA VAL A 84 6.98 2.43 8.57
C VAL A 84 7.56 1.12 8.07
N CYS A 85 7.70 0.16 8.97
CA CYS A 85 8.27 -1.15 8.71
C CYS A 85 7.20 -2.21 8.98
N LEU A 86 6.88 -2.98 7.93
CA LEU A 86 5.87 -4.03 7.97
C LEU A 86 6.54 -5.41 7.85
N LYS A 87 6.15 -6.32 8.74
CA LYS A 87 6.79 -7.64 8.91
C LYS A 87 5.77 -8.74 9.10
N ILE A 88 6.25 -9.97 8.88
CA ILE A 88 5.59 -11.19 9.39
C ILE A 88 5.38 -11.06 10.90
N TYR A 89 4.35 -11.72 11.40
CA TYR A 89 4.07 -11.75 12.83
C TYR A 89 5.26 -12.31 13.63
N GLN A 90 5.64 -11.59 14.67
CA GLN A 90 6.62 -12.01 15.67
C GLN A 90 6.00 -11.85 17.06
N ALA A 91 6.10 -12.89 17.90
CA ALA A 91 5.61 -12.83 19.28
C ALA A 91 6.33 -11.75 20.09
N ASN A 92 7.65 -11.60 19.86
CA ASN A 92 8.45 -10.49 20.34
C ASN A 92 9.01 -9.75 19.12
N ILE A 93 8.58 -8.50 18.92
CA ILE A 93 8.92 -7.73 17.72
C ILE A 93 10.39 -7.31 17.80
N ASP A 94 11.19 -7.80 16.85
CA ASP A 94 12.57 -7.36 16.69
C ASP A 94 12.64 -6.14 15.76
N THR A 95 13.11 -5.03 16.34
CA THR A 95 13.24 -3.72 15.66
C THR A 95 14.49 -3.58 14.81
N THR A 96 15.40 -4.55 14.87
CA THR A 96 16.71 -4.51 14.19
C THR A 96 16.73 -5.32 12.91
N SER A 97 15.97 -6.42 12.83
CA SER A 97 15.90 -7.22 11.61
C SER A 97 15.11 -6.55 10.48
N PRO A 98 15.43 -6.87 9.20
CA PRO A 98 14.78 -6.31 8.03
C PRO A 98 13.25 -6.44 8.00
N CYS A 99 12.60 -5.54 7.28
CA CYS A 99 11.14 -5.52 7.14
C CYS A 99 10.69 -6.48 6.04
N THR A 100 10.09 -7.61 6.39
CA THR A 100 9.82 -8.70 5.42
C THR A 100 8.71 -8.38 4.42
N PHE A 101 7.76 -7.51 4.77
CA PHE A 101 6.69 -7.07 3.86
C PHE A 101 6.94 -5.67 3.28
N GLY A 102 7.89 -4.93 3.83
CA GLY A 102 8.39 -3.68 3.25
C GLY A 102 8.80 -2.65 4.30
N ASP A 103 9.63 -1.71 3.86
CA ASP A 103 10.15 -0.59 4.66
C ASP A 103 9.98 0.71 3.86
N ILE A 104 9.16 1.62 4.35
CA ILE A 104 8.90 2.91 3.70
C ILE A 104 9.25 4.04 4.66
N THR A 105 10.07 4.98 4.19
CA THR A 105 10.38 6.22 4.91
C THR A 105 9.77 7.40 4.16
N THR A 106 9.02 8.24 4.86
CA THR A 106 8.44 9.47 4.31
C THR A 106 9.50 10.56 4.16
N PRO A 107 9.27 11.58 3.31
CA PRO A 107 9.98 12.85 3.47
C PRO A 107 9.64 13.49 4.83
N VAL A 108 10.32 14.59 5.17
CA VAL A 108 9.95 15.42 6.32
C VAL A 108 8.54 15.97 6.09
N LEU A 109 7.61 15.62 6.97
CA LEU A 109 6.21 16.01 6.86
C LEU A 109 5.91 17.32 7.60
N GLY A 110 6.77 17.71 8.56
CA GLY A 110 6.72 19.03 9.19
C GLY A 110 7.33 19.05 10.59
N GLY A 111 6.75 19.89 11.45
CA GLY A 111 7.27 20.24 12.78
C GLY A 111 6.97 19.24 13.90
N ASN A 112 6.77 19.79 15.09
CA ASN A 112 6.33 19.10 16.30
C ASN A 112 4.91 18.52 16.19
N SER A 113 3.99 19.23 15.55
CA SER A 113 2.57 18.87 15.46
C SER A 113 2.13 18.83 14.01
N LEU A 114 1.48 17.74 13.61
CA LEU A 114 1.11 17.42 12.24
C LEU A 114 -0.33 16.91 12.19
N ASP A 115 -1.13 17.51 11.32
CA ASP A 115 -2.41 16.97 10.87
C ASP A 115 -2.24 16.46 9.44
N VAL A 116 -1.95 15.17 9.32
CA VAL A 116 -1.36 14.58 8.11
C VAL A 116 -2.30 14.53 6.90
N PRO A 117 -3.62 14.26 7.03
CA PRO A 117 -4.56 14.30 5.91
C PRO A 117 -4.61 15.64 5.16
N ASN A 118 -4.26 16.74 5.83
CA ASN A 118 -4.29 18.09 5.27
C ASN A 118 -2.93 18.56 4.72
N LEU A 119 -1.91 17.68 4.71
CA LEU A 119 -0.59 17.99 4.20
C LEU A 119 -0.49 17.75 2.70
N ASN A 120 0.16 18.68 2.00
CA ASN A 120 0.55 18.53 0.60
C ASN A 120 2.08 18.64 0.50
N VAL A 121 2.75 17.50 0.72
CA VAL A 121 4.21 17.38 0.67
C VAL A 121 4.60 16.57 -0.56
N GLU A 122 5.52 17.11 -1.36
CA GLU A 122 6.02 16.41 -2.54
C GLU A 122 6.69 15.08 -2.16
N GLY A 123 6.39 14.02 -2.91
CA GLY A 123 6.91 12.68 -2.62
C GLY A 123 6.22 11.95 -1.47
N PHE A 124 5.19 12.53 -0.84
CA PHE A 124 4.37 11.86 0.16
C PHE A 124 2.95 11.61 -0.33
N THR A 125 2.45 10.41 -0.04
CA THR A 125 1.04 10.05 -0.23
C THR A 125 0.52 9.41 1.04
N ASN A 126 -0.72 9.76 1.40
CA ASN A 126 -1.45 9.19 2.53
C ASN A 126 -2.77 8.62 2.00
N PRO A 127 -2.98 7.28 2.00
CA PRO A 127 -2.22 6.25 2.71
C PRO A 127 -0.83 5.94 2.14
N ILE A 128 0.04 5.45 3.02
CA ILE A 128 1.27 4.71 2.69
C ILE A 128 0.84 3.29 2.31
N VAL A 129 1.29 2.80 1.15
CA VAL A 129 0.82 1.55 0.56
C VAL A 129 1.98 0.56 0.45
N PHE A 130 1.80 -0.63 1.03
CA PHE A 130 2.68 -1.79 0.88
C PHE A 130 2.01 -2.80 -0.04
N PRO A 131 2.32 -2.79 -1.35
CA PRO A 131 1.81 -3.80 -2.26
C PRO A 131 2.46 -5.15 -1.96
N PHE A 132 1.69 -6.22 -2.09
CA PHE A 132 2.18 -7.59 -2.01
C PHE A 132 1.67 -8.41 -3.19
N ASP A 133 2.37 -9.50 -3.51
CA ASP A 133 2.07 -10.50 -4.53
C ASP A 133 1.95 -11.92 -3.96
N PHE A 134 2.12 -12.07 -2.64
CA PHE A 134 1.92 -13.31 -1.90
C PHE A 134 0.50 -13.42 -1.30
N THR A 135 0.13 -14.60 -0.78
CA THR A 135 -1.11 -14.78 -0.02
C THR A 135 -1.01 -14.07 1.32
N TRP A 136 -1.89 -13.10 1.57
CA TRP A 136 -1.91 -12.36 2.83
C TRP A 136 -2.15 -13.31 4.03
N PRO A 137 -1.26 -13.35 5.02
CA PRO A 137 -1.31 -14.33 6.11
C PRO A 137 -2.31 -13.99 7.23
N GLY A 138 -3.02 -12.84 7.14
CA GLY A 138 -3.95 -12.37 8.18
C GLY A 138 -3.27 -11.68 9.37
N THR A 139 -2.07 -12.09 9.75
CA THR A 139 -1.31 -11.55 10.90
C THR A 139 -0.06 -10.78 10.47
N PHE A 140 0.34 -9.79 11.27
CA PHE A 140 1.51 -8.97 10.97
C PHE A 140 2.15 -8.37 12.24
N SER A 141 3.37 -7.88 12.06
CA SER A 141 4.04 -6.97 13.00
C SER A 141 4.34 -5.64 12.29
N LEU A 142 4.00 -4.55 12.94
CA LEU A 142 4.12 -3.18 12.45
C LEU A 142 5.01 -2.38 13.40
N ILE A 143 5.97 -1.66 12.82
CA ILE A 143 6.80 -0.70 13.53
C ILE A 143 6.61 0.65 12.84
N VAL A 144 6.23 1.66 13.62
CA VAL A 144 6.11 3.05 13.14
C VAL A 144 7.00 3.92 13.99
N GLU A 145 7.94 4.61 13.35
CA GLU A 145 8.94 5.44 14.01
C GLU A 145 8.81 6.87 13.51
N ALA A 146 8.79 7.82 14.44
CA ALA A 146 8.96 9.24 14.17
C ALA A 146 10.44 9.60 14.40
N TRP A 147 11.07 10.19 13.40
CA TRP A 147 12.48 10.57 13.42
C TRP A 147 12.64 12.07 13.21
N HIS A 148 13.60 12.66 13.91
CA HIS A 148 14.08 14.00 13.64
C HIS A 148 15.18 13.96 12.58
N ASP A 149 14.92 14.62 11.45
CA ASP A 149 15.87 14.81 10.36
C ASP A 149 16.86 15.93 10.71
N THR A 150 18.13 15.56 10.91
CA THR A 150 19.22 16.47 11.28
C THR A 150 19.80 17.25 10.09
N ASN A 151 19.30 17.00 8.88
CA ASN A 151 19.79 17.60 7.62
C ASN A 151 21.25 17.25 7.29
N ASP A 152 21.86 16.29 8.01
CA ASP A 152 23.17 15.79 7.65
C ASP A 152 23.02 14.76 6.52
N THR A 153 23.95 14.79 5.57
CA THR A 153 23.84 14.00 4.33
C THR A 153 23.93 12.48 4.57
N SER A 154 24.23 12.05 5.80
CA SER A 154 24.23 10.68 6.29
C SER A 154 22.95 10.34 7.05
N ARG A 155 22.20 9.34 6.56
CA ARG A 155 21.07 8.68 7.27
C ARG A 155 21.41 8.17 8.69
N SER A 156 22.69 8.10 9.08
CA SER A 156 23.14 7.57 10.37
C SER A 156 22.94 8.53 11.54
N ASP A 157 22.66 9.80 11.27
CA ASP A 157 22.58 10.85 12.31
C ASP A 157 21.14 11.30 12.60
N ASP A 158 20.14 10.67 11.97
CA ASP A 158 18.74 10.86 12.32
C ASP A 158 18.52 10.42 13.77
N THR A 159 17.76 11.20 14.54
CA THR A 159 17.53 10.91 15.96
C THR A 159 16.08 10.55 16.22
N LEU A 160 15.87 9.49 17.00
CA LEU A 160 14.54 8.93 17.23
C LEU A 160 13.73 9.90 18.12
N ILE A 161 12.48 10.17 17.73
CA ILE A 161 11.51 10.90 18.56
C ILE A 161 10.68 9.90 19.35
N ALA A 162 10.05 8.95 18.65
CA ALA A 162 9.19 7.94 19.25
C ALA A 162 9.08 6.70 18.34
N ARG A 163 8.86 5.53 18.96
CA ARG A 163 8.65 4.26 18.27
C ARG A 163 7.41 3.57 18.81
N MET A 164 6.53 3.17 17.88
CA MET A 164 5.36 2.33 18.14
C MET A 164 5.62 0.95 17.54
N THR A 165 5.28 -0.10 18.28
CA THR A 165 5.31 -1.49 17.80
C THR A 165 3.96 -2.14 18.06
N LYS A 166 3.40 -2.81 17.05
CA LYS A 166 2.10 -3.46 17.14
C LYS A 166 2.14 -4.80 16.39
N GLN A 167 1.76 -5.87 17.06
CA GLN A 167 1.40 -7.14 16.45
C GLN A 167 -0.13 -7.23 16.42
N SER A 168 -0.70 -7.58 15.28
CA SER A 168 -2.16 -7.60 15.12
C SER A 168 -2.60 -8.53 13.98
N ILE A 169 -3.91 -8.61 13.83
CA ILE A 169 -4.62 -9.24 12.72
C ILE A 169 -5.24 -8.13 11.87
N ALA A 170 -5.25 -8.31 10.55
CA ALA A 170 -6.03 -7.47 9.64
C ALA A 170 -6.67 -8.34 8.56
N ASP A 171 -8.00 -8.43 8.59
CA ASP A 171 -8.75 -9.16 7.58
C ASP A 171 -8.84 -8.35 6.27
N VAL A 172 -8.74 -9.06 5.15
CA VAL A 172 -8.91 -8.48 3.82
C VAL A 172 -10.32 -7.92 3.65
N GLY A 173 -10.43 -6.70 3.14
CA GLY A 173 -11.71 -6.05 2.86
C GLY A 173 -12.46 -5.53 4.10
N GLY A 174 -11.85 -5.63 5.29
CA GLY A 174 -12.38 -5.05 6.51
C GLY A 174 -12.36 -3.51 6.53
N PRO A 175 -13.02 -2.87 7.52
CA PRO A 175 -12.94 -1.44 7.72
C PRO A 175 -11.51 -1.01 8.12
N TRP A 176 -11.27 0.31 8.17
CA TRP A 176 -10.04 0.85 8.75
C TRP A 176 -9.98 0.51 10.25
N ASN A 177 -8.86 -0.07 10.68
CA ASN A 177 -8.56 -0.32 12.09
C ASN A 177 -7.82 0.89 12.64
N ASP A 178 -8.39 1.55 13.64
CA ASP A 178 -7.82 2.73 14.27
C ASP A 178 -6.87 2.37 15.41
N GLU A 179 -5.72 3.04 15.45
CA GLU A 179 -4.76 2.92 16.55
C GLU A 179 -4.36 4.31 17.06
N GLU A 180 -4.17 4.39 18.37
CA GLU A 180 -3.73 5.58 19.07
C GLU A 180 -2.63 5.20 20.07
N GLN A 181 -1.43 5.76 19.88
CA GLN A 181 -0.31 5.57 20.79
C GLN A 181 0.00 6.89 21.48
N ARG A 182 -0.08 6.86 22.80
CA ARG A 182 0.41 7.93 23.67
C ARG A 182 1.66 7.43 24.38
N TRP A 183 2.73 8.21 24.34
CA TRP A 183 3.90 7.96 25.18
C TRP A 183 3.81 8.87 26.41
N GLY A 184 3.47 8.28 27.56
CA GLY A 184 3.42 8.99 28.83
C GLY A 184 4.84 9.35 29.32
N GLY A 185 5.00 10.54 29.92
CA GLY A 185 6.28 11.03 30.46
C GLY A 185 6.74 12.37 29.86
N MET A 186 8.06 12.58 29.84
CA MET A 186 8.71 13.85 29.43
C MET A 186 8.60 14.22 27.94
N SER A 187 8.14 13.32 27.07
CA SER A 187 8.12 13.57 25.62
C SER A 187 6.76 14.04 25.10
N GLY A 188 5.65 13.76 25.80
CA GLY A 188 4.31 14.26 25.43
C GLY A 188 3.87 13.86 24.01
N VAL A 189 4.42 12.76 23.48
CA VAL A 189 4.21 12.35 22.09
C VAL A 189 2.88 11.61 21.95
N HIS A 190 2.19 11.89 20.85
CA HIS A 190 0.91 11.29 20.51
C HIS A 190 0.83 11.01 19.00
N LEU A 191 0.58 9.75 18.64
CA LEU A 191 0.43 9.28 17.26
C LEU A 191 -0.95 8.66 17.08
N LYS A 192 -1.67 9.09 16.04
CA LYS A 192 -2.90 8.46 15.57
C LYS A 192 -2.70 7.95 14.16
N LEU A 193 -3.08 6.70 13.92
CA LEU A 193 -3.01 6.08 12.61
C LEU A 193 -4.18 5.12 12.39
N SER A 194 -4.35 4.67 11.16
CA SER A 194 -5.26 3.58 10.86
C SER A 194 -4.70 2.70 9.75
N TYR A 195 -5.01 1.40 9.76
CA TYR A 195 -4.58 0.48 8.73
C TYR A 195 -5.71 -0.44 8.22
N ARG A 196 -5.54 -0.98 7.02
CA ARG A 196 -6.40 -2.03 6.46
C ARG A 196 -5.65 -2.83 5.40
N VAL A 197 -6.26 -3.94 4.97
CA VAL A 197 -5.79 -4.75 3.84
C VAL A 197 -6.86 -4.81 2.77
N THR A 198 -6.47 -4.61 1.51
CA THR A 198 -7.36 -4.60 0.35
C THR A 198 -6.80 -5.47 -0.75
N CYS A 199 -7.65 -6.16 -1.51
CA CYS A 199 -7.21 -6.84 -2.72
C CYS A 199 -7.14 -5.87 -3.89
N SER A 200 -6.21 -6.16 -4.80
CA SER A 200 -6.20 -5.56 -6.13
C SER A 200 -7.47 -5.96 -6.90
N PRO A 201 -7.86 -5.19 -7.92
CA PRO A 201 -8.98 -5.57 -8.78
C PRO A 201 -8.85 -7.00 -9.29
N HIS A 202 -9.95 -7.75 -9.23
CA HIS A 202 -10.06 -9.15 -9.66
C HIS A 202 -9.36 -10.19 -8.77
N TYR A 203 -8.77 -9.77 -7.64
CA TYR A 203 -8.32 -10.68 -6.60
C TYR A 203 -9.35 -10.76 -5.49
N TYR A 204 -9.56 -11.97 -4.99
CA TYR A 204 -10.56 -12.34 -3.99
C TYR A 204 -9.96 -13.32 -2.99
N GLY A 205 -10.74 -13.65 -1.97
CA GLY A 205 -10.33 -14.55 -0.90
C GLY A 205 -9.73 -13.82 0.30
N PRO A 206 -9.60 -14.50 1.44
CA PRO A 206 -9.09 -13.93 2.69
C PRO A 206 -7.61 -13.52 2.62
N GLY A 207 -6.87 -14.02 1.62
CA GLY A 207 -5.47 -13.73 1.37
C GLY A 207 -5.20 -13.00 0.05
N CYS A 208 -6.23 -12.54 -0.67
CA CYS A 208 -6.13 -12.05 -2.05
C CYS A 208 -5.49 -13.05 -3.02
N GLU A 209 -5.73 -14.34 -2.83
CA GLU A 209 -5.11 -15.45 -3.55
C GLU A 209 -5.92 -15.93 -4.77
N VAL A 210 -7.20 -15.59 -4.84
CA VAL A 210 -8.11 -16.06 -5.90
C VAL A 210 -8.21 -15.02 -7.01
N LEU A 211 -7.65 -15.29 -8.19
CA LEU A 211 -7.79 -14.42 -9.35
C LEU A 211 -9.02 -14.80 -10.19
N CYS A 212 -9.97 -13.87 -10.35
CA CYS A 212 -11.09 -14.02 -11.25
C CYS A 212 -11.38 -12.73 -12.02
N ARG A 213 -11.20 -12.77 -13.34
CA ARG A 213 -11.58 -11.68 -14.25
C ARG A 213 -12.84 -12.09 -15.00
N PRO A 214 -13.97 -11.35 -14.86
CA PRO A 214 -15.16 -11.62 -15.66
C PRO A 214 -14.82 -11.65 -17.15
N ARG A 215 -15.44 -12.58 -17.89
CA ARG A 215 -15.17 -12.80 -19.31
C ARG A 215 -16.46 -13.10 -20.05
N ASP A 216 -16.57 -12.58 -21.27
CA ASP A 216 -17.70 -12.82 -22.15
C ASP A 216 -17.23 -12.81 -23.61
N ASP A 217 -16.45 -13.83 -23.97
CA ASP A 217 -15.83 -14.00 -25.28
C ASP A 217 -15.79 -15.49 -25.68
N SER A 218 -15.16 -15.82 -26.81
CA SER A 218 -15.06 -17.21 -27.30
C SER A 218 -14.42 -18.20 -26.33
N PHE A 219 -13.71 -17.73 -25.29
CA PHE A 219 -13.02 -18.55 -24.30
C PHE A 219 -13.80 -18.72 -23.00
N GLY A 220 -14.90 -17.99 -22.79
CA GLY A 220 -15.73 -18.17 -21.60
C GLY A 220 -16.78 -17.07 -21.40
N HIS A 221 -17.88 -17.46 -20.75
CA HIS A 221 -19.03 -16.58 -20.49
C HIS A 221 -19.42 -16.63 -19.02
N TYR A 222 -18.74 -15.84 -18.19
CA TYR A 222 -18.87 -15.89 -16.74
C TYR A 222 -18.64 -14.55 -16.03
N THR A 223 -19.20 -14.47 -14.83
CA THR A 223 -18.91 -13.43 -13.83
C THR A 223 -18.16 -14.03 -12.64
N CYS A 224 -17.69 -13.19 -11.73
CA CYS A 224 -17.00 -13.64 -10.52
C CYS A 224 -17.91 -13.43 -9.31
N SER A 225 -17.99 -14.42 -8.41
CA SER A 225 -18.67 -14.28 -7.13
C SER A 225 -17.89 -13.35 -6.18
N SER A 226 -18.44 -13.09 -4.98
CA SER A 226 -17.73 -12.35 -3.93
C SER A 226 -16.49 -13.07 -3.39
N THR A 227 -16.40 -14.40 -3.56
CA THR A 227 -15.24 -15.23 -3.19
C THR A 227 -14.27 -15.46 -4.36
N GLY A 228 -14.59 -14.92 -5.54
CA GLY A 228 -13.80 -15.11 -6.75
C GLY A 228 -14.10 -16.41 -7.52
N GLU A 229 -15.17 -17.13 -7.16
CA GLU A 229 -15.62 -18.30 -7.92
C GLU A 229 -16.18 -17.89 -9.29
N ILE A 230 -15.92 -18.70 -10.31
CA ILE A 230 -16.45 -18.52 -11.66
C ILE A 230 -17.94 -18.88 -11.67
N VAL A 231 -18.78 -17.91 -12.03
CA VAL A 231 -20.25 -18.07 -12.14
C VAL A 231 -20.65 -17.99 -13.60
N CYS A 232 -21.08 -19.11 -14.18
CA CYS A 232 -21.50 -19.16 -15.58
C CYS A 232 -22.74 -18.31 -15.86
N LYS A 233 -22.73 -17.62 -16.99
CA LYS A 233 -23.91 -16.93 -17.50
C LYS A 233 -24.99 -17.95 -17.95
N PRO A 234 -26.27 -17.55 -18.01
CA PRO A 234 -27.33 -18.44 -18.47
C PRO A 234 -27.03 -19.09 -19.82
N GLY A 235 -27.23 -20.40 -19.91
CA GLY A 235 -26.94 -21.19 -21.13
C GLY A 235 -25.49 -21.61 -21.30
N TRP A 236 -24.61 -21.37 -20.31
CA TRP A 236 -23.22 -21.79 -20.30
C TRP A 236 -22.89 -22.72 -19.12
N THR A 237 -21.91 -23.60 -19.31
CA THR A 237 -21.46 -24.60 -18.32
C THR A 237 -19.99 -25.02 -18.53
N GLY A 238 -19.48 -25.85 -17.64
CA GLY A 238 -18.08 -26.28 -17.53
C GLY A 238 -17.24 -25.30 -16.72
N ASP A 239 -16.03 -25.72 -16.35
CA ASP A 239 -15.16 -25.02 -15.39
C ASP A 239 -14.82 -23.56 -15.79
N TYR A 240 -14.82 -23.27 -17.09
CA TYR A 240 -14.58 -21.93 -17.66
C TYR A 240 -15.80 -21.37 -18.41
N CYS A 241 -16.97 -21.98 -18.24
CA CYS A 241 -18.23 -21.53 -18.87
C CYS A 241 -18.13 -21.36 -20.39
N SER A 242 -17.42 -22.27 -21.05
CA SER A 242 -17.15 -22.27 -22.49
C SER A 242 -18.01 -23.27 -23.25
N LYS A 243 -18.83 -24.08 -22.57
CA LYS A 243 -19.75 -25.05 -23.17
C LYS A 243 -21.19 -24.55 -23.08
N ARG A 244 -21.98 -24.72 -24.15
CA ARG A 244 -23.42 -24.43 -24.14
C ARG A 244 -24.16 -25.48 -23.32
N THR A 245 -25.10 -25.05 -22.48
CA THR A 245 -26.03 -25.94 -21.78
C THR A 245 -27.13 -26.37 -22.74
N TYR A 246 -27.21 -27.66 -23.07
CA TYR A 246 -28.32 -28.22 -23.85
C TYR A 246 -29.41 -28.71 -22.90
N TYR A 247 -30.59 -28.09 -22.97
CA TYR A 247 -31.78 -28.65 -22.35
C TYR A 247 -32.33 -29.75 -23.26
N ILE A 248 -32.29 -31.01 -22.82
CA ILE A 248 -33.08 -32.06 -23.46
C ILE A 248 -34.54 -31.78 -23.06
N LYS A 249 -35.38 -31.36 -24.01
CA LYS A 249 -36.83 -31.43 -23.83
C LYS A 249 -37.18 -32.92 -23.75
N GLN A 250 -37.43 -33.45 -22.54
CA GLN A 250 -38.12 -34.73 -22.44
C GLN A 250 -39.53 -34.52 -23.00
N SER A 251 -39.75 -34.96 -24.23
CA SER A 251 -41.10 -35.15 -24.76
C SER A 251 -41.80 -36.18 -23.86
N GLN A 252 -42.88 -35.78 -23.19
CA GLN A 252 -43.78 -36.71 -22.52
C GLN A 252 -44.29 -37.71 -23.56
N SER A 253 -43.77 -38.93 -23.55
CA SER A 253 -44.39 -40.07 -24.21
C SER A 253 -45.53 -40.55 -23.33
N THR A 254 -46.76 -40.17 -23.66
CA THR A 254 -47.97 -40.79 -23.12
C THR A 254 -48.01 -42.26 -23.56
N PHE A 255 -47.67 -43.17 -22.66
CA PHE A 255 -47.98 -44.59 -22.81
C PHE A 255 -49.45 -44.81 -22.43
N ASN A 256 -50.32 -44.96 -23.42
CA ASN A 256 -51.65 -45.54 -23.22
C ASN A 256 -51.48 -47.06 -23.12
N TYR A 257 -51.82 -47.62 -21.96
CA TYR A 257 -52.12 -49.04 -21.82
C TYR A 257 -53.59 -49.25 -22.18
N ASN A 258 -53.84 -50.07 -23.22
CA ASN A 258 -55.14 -50.69 -23.47
C ASN A 258 -55.30 -51.92 -22.58
#